data_AF-A0A3D5U956-F1
#
_entry.id   AF-A0A3D5U956-F1
#
_cell.length_a   1.000
_cell.length_b   1.000
_cell.length_c   1.000
_cell.angle_alpha   90.00
_cell.angle_beta   90.00
_cell.angle_gamma   90.00
#
_symmetry.space_group_name_H-M   'P 1'
#
loop_
_entity.id
_entity.type
_entity.pdbx_description
1 polymer ?
#
loop_
_entity_poly.entity_id
_entity_poly.type
_entity_poly.pdbx_seq_one_letter_code
_entity_poly.pdbx_strand_id
1 'polypeptide(L)'
;MKSIEQIAREFFPGEELARCGGAHKICLHCAKCRADEPDELYDPQSGIASVIDATILKADANKDDIARLCAMANEYKTASVCINSYFIPQARKILTAPVK
;
A
#
# COMPACT_ATOMS: atom_id res chain seq x y z
N MET A 1 -4.44 -31.12 -16.79
CA MET A 1 -4.90 -29.72 -16.69
C MET A 1 -3.67 -28.83 -16.74
N LYS A 2 -3.66 -27.75 -17.53
CA LYS A 2 -2.48 -26.86 -17.59
C LYS A 2 -2.38 -26.05 -16.30
N SER A 3 -1.17 -25.78 -15.83
CA SER A 3 -0.94 -24.85 -14.72
C SER A 3 -1.19 -23.40 -15.17
N ILE A 4 -1.42 -22.49 -14.21
CA ILE A 4 -1.57 -21.05 -14.50
C ILE A 4 -0.34 -20.51 -15.27
N GLU A 5 0.86 -20.99 -14.94
CA GLU A 5 2.10 -20.63 -15.63
C GLU A 5 2.10 -21.10 -17.10
N GLN A 6 1.66 -22.34 -17.36
CA GLN A 6 1.61 -22.89 -18.71
C GLN A 6 0.61 -22.14 -19.58
N ILE A 7 -0.56 -21.82 -19.03
CA ILE A 7 -1.57 -21.00 -19.72
C ILE A 7 -0.98 -19.63 -20.06
N ALA A 8 -0.35 -18.96 -19.08
CA ALA A 8 0.19 -17.63 -19.30
C ALA A 8 1.28 -17.59 -20.38
N ARG A 9 2.20 -18.57 -20.42
CA ARG A 9 3.23 -18.64 -21.47
C ARG A 9 2.68 -18.86 -22.89
N GLU A 10 1.52 -19.48 -23.02
CA GLU A 10 0.85 -19.67 -24.32
C GLU A 10 0.20 -18.38 -24.83
N PHE A 11 -0.40 -17.59 -23.93
CA PHE A 11 -1.05 -16.33 -24.28
C PHE A 11 -0.07 -15.15 -24.38
N PHE A 12 1.05 -15.21 -23.65
CA PHE A 12 2.07 -14.16 -23.61
C PHE A 12 3.44 -14.74 -24.04
N PRO A 13 3.63 -14.99 -25.35
CA PRO A 13 4.89 -15.53 -25.87
C PRO A 13 6.03 -14.51 -25.75
N GLY A 14 7.19 -14.95 -25.24
CA GLY A 14 8.38 -14.10 -25.08
C GLY A 14 8.64 -13.59 -23.66
N GLU A 15 7.79 -13.94 -22.70
CA GLU A 15 7.95 -13.51 -21.30
C GLU A 15 9.15 -14.17 -20.62
N GLU A 16 10.07 -13.34 -20.15
CA GLU A 16 11.19 -13.74 -19.29
C GLU A 16 10.70 -14.26 -17.93
N LEU A 17 11.55 -14.95 -17.19
CA LEU A 17 11.29 -15.27 -15.79
C LEU A 17 11.15 -13.97 -14.97
N ALA A 18 10.21 -13.97 -14.04
CA ALA A 18 10.04 -12.85 -13.12
C ALA A 18 11.32 -12.65 -12.27
N ARG A 19 11.81 -11.42 -12.23
CA ARG A 19 12.99 -11.02 -11.44
C ARG A 19 12.68 -10.13 -10.24
N CYS A 20 11.45 -9.60 -10.17
CA CYS A 20 11.05 -8.60 -9.16
C CYS A 20 10.57 -9.18 -7.82
N GLY A 21 10.62 -10.51 -7.63
CA GLY A 21 10.16 -11.13 -6.37
C GLY A 21 8.66 -11.04 -6.08
N GLY A 22 7.85 -10.53 -7.01
CA GLY A 22 6.40 -10.25 -6.83
C GLY A 22 5.47 -11.47 -6.74
N ALA A 23 5.95 -12.61 -6.26
CA ALA A 23 5.20 -13.87 -6.15
C ALA A 23 4.57 -14.38 -7.47
N HIS A 24 5.09 -13.95 -8.62
CA HIS A 24 4.74 -14.45 -9.95
C HIS A 24 5.98 -15.06 -10.64
N LYS A 25 5.76 -15.97 -11.60
CA LYS A 25 6.85 -16.74 -12.23
C LYS A 25 7.32 -16.20 -13.58
N ILE A 26 6.43 -15.54 -14.31
CA ILE A 26 6.73 -14.86 -15.56
C ILE A 26 6.75 -13.35 -15.32
N CYS A 27 7.50 -12.61 -16.14
CA CYS A 27 7.37 -11.16 -16.16
C CYS A 27 5.91 -10.78 -16.52
N LEU A 28 5.39 -9.74 -15.87
CA LEU A 28 4.07 -9.19 -16.15
C LEU A 28 4.15 -7.79 -16.78
N HIS A 29 5.37 -7.36 -17.13
CA HIS A 29 5.65 -6.01 -17.62
C HIS A 29 5.00 -4.92 -16.75
N CYS A 30 5.17 -5.03 -15.43
CA CYS A 30 4.64 -4.07 -14.46
C CYS A 30 5.01 -2.64 -14.86
N ALA A 31 4.04 -1.71 -14.77
CA ALA A 31 4.25 -0.30 -15.08
C ALA A 31 5.45 0.31 -14.32
N LYS A 32 5.71 -0.17 -13.11
CA LYS A 32 6.95 0.05 -12.36
C LYS A 32 7.50 -1.31 -11.89
N CYS A 33 8.68 -1.70 -12.39
CA CYS A 33 9.37 -2.90 -11.97
C CYS A 33 10.46 -2.55 -10.96
N ARG A 34 10.40 -3.15 -9.76
CA ARG A 34 11.36 -2.92 -8.68
C ARG A 34 12.47 -3.98 -8.64
N ALA A 35 12.69 -4.73 -9.73
CA ALA A 35 13.66 -5.83 -9.74
C ALA A 35 15.09 -5.39 -9.42
N ASP A 36 15.45 -4.17 -9.79
CA ASP A 36 16.77 -3.58 -9.53
C ASP A 36 16.73 -2.53 -8.41
N GLU A 37 15.58 -2.35 -7.75
CA GLU A 37 15.43 -1.42 -6.63
C GLU A 37 15.69 -2.16 -5.30
N PRO A 38 16.21 -1.48 -4.28
CA PRO A 38 16.35 -2.08 -2.96
C PRO A 38 14.99 -2.43 -2.37
N ASP A 39 14.90 -3.53 -1.61
CA ASP A 39 13.69 -3.87 -0.87
C ASP A 39 13.29 -2.72 0.07
N GLU A 40 11.98 -2.44 0.15
CA GLU A 40 11.44 -1.44 1.10
C GLU A 40 11.24 -2.10 2.46
N LEU A 41 12.37 -2.48 3.07
CA LEU A 41 12.40 -3.00 4.43
C LEU A 41 12.19 -1.85 5.43
N TYR A 42 11.60 -2.20 6.57
CA TYR A 42 11.46 -1.27 7.69
C TYR A 42 12.82 -0.74 8.16
N ASP A 43 12.95 0.58 8.22
CA ASP A 43 14.09 1.28 8.83
C ASP A 43 13.80 1.58 10.32
N PRO A 44 14.52 0.96 11.27
CA PRO A 44 14.34 1.22 12.68
C PRO A 44 14.52 2.68 13.10
N GLN A 45 15.29 3.48 12.35
CA GLN A 45 15.51 4.91 12.64
C GLN A 45 14.27 5.75 12.34
N SER A 46 13.41 5.30 11.42
CA SER A 46 12.16 5.98 11.07
C SER A 46 11.04 5.74 12.11
N GLY A 47 11.23 4.77 13.01
CA GLY A 47 10.27 4.44 14.08
C GLY A 47 9.05 3.68 13.56
N ILE A 48 8.41 2.86 14.42
CA ILE A 48 7.34 1.94 14.00
C ILE A 48 6.12 2.67 13.40
N ALA A 49 5.84 3.89 13.84
CA ALA A 49 4.73 4.68 13.32
C ALA A 49 4.85 4.89 11.80
N SER A 50 6.07 5.03 11.27
CA SER A 50 6.33 5.28 9.85
C SER A 50 5.93 4.15 8.90
N VAL A 51 5.53 2.99 9.44
CA VAL A 51 5.03 1.84 8.68
C VAL A 51 3.61 1.43 9.10
N ILE A 52 2.94 2.24 9.92
CA ILE A 52 1.57 1.98 10.37
C ILE A 52 0.57 2.75 9.51
N ASP A 53 -0.47 2.05 9.08
CA ASP A 53 -1.68 2.64 8.54
C ASP A 53 -2.69 2.85 9.68
N ALA A 54 -2.87 4.10 10.12
CA ALA A 54 -3.81 4.43 11.18
C ALA A 54 -5.24 4.13 10.71
N THR A 55 -5.88 3.10 11.27
CA THR A 55 -7.08 2.51 10.68
C THR A 55 -8.34 2.72 11.53
N ILE A 56 -9.43 3.15 10.89
CA ILE A 56 -10.80 3.03 11.42
C ILE A 56 -11.79 2.65 10.31
N LEU A 57 -12.21 1.40 10.33
CA LEU A 57 -13.20 0.85 9.38
C LEU A 57 -14.49 0.38 10.06
N LYS A 58 -14.68 0.74 11.33
CA LYS A 58 -15.94 0.47 12.05
C LYS A 58 -17.11 1.09 11.30
N ALA A 59 -18.20 0.34 11.17
CA ALA A 59 -19.38 0.76 10.41
C ALA A 59 -20.09 1.98 11.02
N ASP A 60 -19.96 2.17 12.33
CA ASP A 60 -20.53 3.26 13.12
C ASP A 60 -19.56 4.42 13.36
N ALA A 61 -18.36 4.40 12.75
CA ALA A 61 -17.42 5.51 12.83
C ALA A 61 -18.06 6.79 12.30
N ASN A 62 -18.00 7.86 13.09
CA ASN A 62 -18.54 9.16 12.74
C ASN A 62 -17.43 10.17 12.39
N LYS A 63 -17.82 11.39 12.02
CA LYS A 63 -16.87 12.45 11.63
C LYS A 63 -15.88 12.80 12.73
N ASP A 64 -16.27 12.75 14.00
CA ASP A 64 -15.38 13.09 15.12
C ASP A 64 -14.34 11.98 15.35
N ASP A 65 -14.72 10.72 15.13
CA ASP A 65 -13.77 9.60 15.14
C ASP A 65 -12.68 9.77 14.08
N ILE A 66 -13.07 10.16 12.87
CA ILE A 66 -12.13 10.44 11.78
C ILE A 66 -11.22 11.62 12.13
N ALA A 67 -11.77 12.69 12.74
CA ALA A 67 -10.98 13.83 13.15
C ALA A 67 -9.92 13.44 14.19
N ARG A 68 -10.29 12.63 15.19
CA ARG A 68 -9.36 12.10 16.20
C ARG A 68 -8.30 11.21 15.58
N LEU A 69 -8.68 10.31 14.67
CA LEU A 69 -7.74 9.45 13.95
C LEU A 69 -6.72 10.28 13.15
N CYS A 70 -7.20 11.27 12.38
CA CYS A 70 -6.32 12.12 11.56
C CYS A 70 -5.39 13.00 12.42
N ALA A 71 -5.88 13.52 13.55
CA ALA A 71 -5.06 14.27 14.49
C ALA A 71 -3.93 13.39 15.07
N MET A 72 -4.26 12.16 15.49
CA MET A 72 -3.29 11.18 15.96
C MET A 72 -2.27 10.82 14.87
N ALA A 73 -2.75 10.61 13.63
CA ALA A 73 -1.91 10.25 12.49
C ALA A 73 -0.89 11.34 12.17
N ASN A 74 -1.31 12.61 12.24
CA ASN A 74 -0.41 13.76 12.13
C ASN A 74 0.59 13.82 13.30
N GLU A 75 0.14 13.59 14.54
CA GLU A 75 0.98 13.65 15.75
C GLU A 75 2.13 12.62 15.68
N TYR A 76 1.80 11.35 15.39
CA TYR A 76 2.77 10.27 15.35
C TYR A 76 3.43 10.07 13.98
N LYS A 77 3.02 10.84 12.96
CA LYS A 77 3.52 10.73 11.59
C LYS A 77 3.43 9.31 11.07
N THR A 78 2.22 8.76 11.11
CA THR A 78 1.97 7.43 10.54
C THR A 78 2.22 7.42 9.04
N ALA A 79 2.29 6.23 8.42
CA ALA A 79 2.44 6.12 6.97
C ALA A 79 1.17 6.63 6.28
N SER A 80 0.03 6.06 6.65
CA SER A 80 -1.25 6.49 6.07
C SER A 80 -2.37 6.50 7.09
N VAL A 81 -3.56 6.86 6.60
CA VAL A 81 -4.82 6.55 7.28
C VAL A 81 -5.64 5.60 6.40
N CYS A 82 -6.27 4.60 7.02
CA CYS A 82 -7.18 3.68 6.36
C CYS A 82 -8.59 3.87 6.93
N ILE A 83 -9.49 4.41 6.10
CA ILE A 83 -10.84 4.85 6.48
C ILE A 83 -11.86 4.46 5.41
N ASN A 84 -13.14 4.42 5.80
CA ASN A 84 -14.22 4.26 4.82
C ASN A 84 -14.25 5.44 3.83
N SER A 85 -14.46 5.14 2.55
CA SER A 85 -14.31 6.09 1.43
C SER A 85 -15.15 7.36 1.55
N TYR A 86 -16.32 7.27 2.19
CA TYR A 86 -17.18 8.41 2.51
C TYR A 86 -16.44 9.56 3.23
N PHE A 87 -15.45 9.24 4.06
CA PHE A 87 -14.71 10.21 4.86
C PHE A 87 -13.48 10.82 4.18
N ILE A 88 -13.12 10.38 2.97
CA ILE A 88 -11.95 10.89 2.23
C ILE A 88 -11.92 12.44 2.15
N PRO A 89 -13.03 13.15 1.80
CA PRO A 89 -13.01 14.60 1.71
C PRO A 89 -12.76 15.29 3.06
N GLN A 90 -13.16 14.67 4.17
CA GLN A 90 -12.89 15.19 5.51
C GLN A 90 -11.43 14.96 5.89
N ALA A 91 -10.92 13.74 5.70
CA ALA A 91 -9.53 13.41 6.02
C ALA A 91 -8.55 14.31 5.25
N ARG A 92 -8.79 14.56 3.95
CA ARG A 92 -7.97 15.48 3.14
C ARG A 92 -7.89 16.91 3.67
N LYS A 93 -8.87 17.37 4.45
CA LYS A 93 -8.85 18.71 5.06
C LYS A 93 -8.06 18.76 6.36
N ILE A 94 -7.89 17.62 7.03
CA ILE A 94 -7.28 17.52 8.37
C ILE A 94 -5.83 17.04 8.29
N LEU A 95 -5.54 16.09 7.40
CA LEU A 95 -4.21 15.53 7.25
C LEU A 95 -3.24 16.58 6.68
N THR A 96 -2.05 16.63 7.25
CA THR A 96 -0.96 17.42 6.71
C THR A 96 -0.28 16.67 5.57
N ALA A 97 0.35 17.41 4.65
CA ALA A 97 0.88 16.85 3.40
C ALA A 97 2.14 15.97 3.57
N PRO A 98 2.54 15.58 4.80
CA PRO A 98 2.97 14.19 4.94
C PRO A 98 2.57 13.57 6.29
N VAL A 99 1.42 12.90 6.30
CA VAL A 99 1.37 11.51 6.81
C VAL A 99 2.03 10.68 5.70
N LYS A 100 3.10 9.95 6.02
CA LYS A 100 4.19 9.62 5.08
C LYS A 100 3.79 8.64 3.97
#